data_AF-A0AAV0PC72-F1
#
_entry.id   AF-A0AAV0PC72-F1
#
_cell.length_a   1.000
_cell.length_b   1.000
_cell.length_c   1.000
_cell.angle_alpha   90.00
_cell.angle_beta   90.00
_cell.angle_gamma   90.00
#
_symmetry.space_group_name_H-M   'P 1'
#
loop_
_entity.id
_entity.type
_entity.pdbx_description
1 polymer ?
#
loop_
_entity_poly.entity_id
_entity_poly.type
_entity_poly.pdbx_seq_one_letter_code
_entity_poly.pdbx_strand_id
1 'polypeptide(L)'
;MTHIAVEGSCFVLSANQFCRQSDYHRYCVEEEEEEKDDAVVSPGGSVIVSPRGEIMEGPRYHGEYVLSTDLGMYVIIHFGNYLNDH
;
A
#
# COMPACT_ATOMS: atom_id res chain seq x y z
N MET A 1 -2.30 -6.55 0.80
CA MET A 1 -3.22 -5.54 1.37
C MET A 1 -4.68 -5.93 1.21
N THR A 2 -5.13 -6.37 0.03
CA THR A 2 -6.53 -6.81 -0.19
C THR A 2 -7.04 -7.89 0.76
N HIS A 3 -6.28 -8.98 0.97
CA HIS A 3 -6.70 -10.03 1.89
C HIS A 3 -6.90 -9.51 3.32
N ILE A 4 -5.96 -8.68 3.79
CA ILE A 4 -6.02 -8.04 5.12
C ILE A 4 -7.26 -7.16 5.24
N ALA A 5 -7.59 -6.40 4.19
CA ALA A 5 -8.75 -5.50 4.20
C ALA A 5 -10.08 -6.27 4.26
N VAL A 6 -10.21 -7.35 3.48
CA VAL A 6 -11.40 -8.21 3.45
C VAL A 6 -11.57 -8.96 4.78
N GLU A 7 -10.51 -9.60 5.26
CA GLU A 7 -10.53 -10.38 6.50
C GLU A 7 -10.78 -9.48 7.73
N GLY A 8 -10.12 -8.33 7.78
CA GLY A 8 -10.29 -7.35 8.86
C GLY A 8 -11.55 -6.49 8.74
N SER A 9 -12.27 -6.57 7.62
CA SER A 9 -13.42 -5.71 7.30
C SER A 9 -13.14 -4.22 7.56
N CYS A 10 -11.93 -3.77 7.21
CA CYS A 10 -11.44 -2.43 7.51
C CYS A 10 -10.74 -1.80 6.30
N PHE A 11 -10.64 -0.48 6.31
CA PHE A 11 -9.78 0.22 5.36
C PHE A 11 -8.32 -0.09 5.70
N VAL A 12 -7.53 -0.43 4.69
CA VAL A 12 -6.09 -0.67 4.83
C VAL A 12 -5.34 0.42 4.10
N LEU A 13 -4.52 1.17 4.83
CA LEU A 13 -3.59 2.16 4.31
C LEU A 13 -2.18 1.58 4.44
N SER A 14 -1.53 1.30 3.31
CA SER A 14 -0.14 0.86 3.28
C SER A 14 0.74 1.97 2.74
N ALA A 15 1.72 2.39 3.52
CA ALA A 15 2.75 3.33 3.10
C ALA A 15 4.07 2.58 2.92
N ASN A 16 4.49 2.41 1.66
CA ASN A 16 5.69 1.68 1.29
C ASN A 16 6.74 2.67 0.77
N GLN A 17 7.99 2.47 1.17
CA GLN A 17 9.10 3.35 0.80
C GLN A 17 9.48 3.16 -0.67
N PHE A 18 9.66 4.28 -1.39
CA PHE A 18 10.40 4.30 -2.64
C PHE A 18 11.85 4.67 -2.31
N CYS A 19 12.79 3.79 -2.61
CA CYS A 19 14.21 3.99 -2.32
C CYS A 19 15.07 3.64 -3.54
N ARG A 20 16.06 4.48 -3.81
CA ARG A 20 17.19 4.23 -4.70
C ARG A 20 18.38 3.73 -3.91
N GLN A 21 19.35 3.15 -4.61
CA GLN A 21 20.61 2.74 -4.02
C GLN A 21 21.33 3.93 -3.37
N SER A 22 21.26 5.10 -4.00
CA SER A 22 21.79 6.37 -3.48
C SER A 22 21.18 6.82 -2.13
N ASP A 23 20.00 6.32 -1.76
CA ASP A 23 19.32 6.69 -0.52
C ASP A 23 19.90 5.94 0.70
N TYR A 24 20.70 4.90 0.47
CA TYR A 24 21.33 4.10 1.51
C TYR A 24 22.78 4.50 1.74
N HIS A 25 23.27 4.31 2.96
CA HIS A 25 24.68 4.56 3.29
C HIS A 25 25.59 3.59 2.53
N ARG A 26 26.78 4.06 2.14
CA ARG A 26 27.75 3.32 1.33
C ARG A 26 28.16 1.95 1.87
N TYR A 27 28.15 1.74 3.19
CA TYR A 27 28.42 0.43 3.80
C TYR A 27 27.28 -0.59 3.66
N CYS A 28 26.11 -0.16 3.19
CA CYS A 28 24.97 -1.02 2.89
C CYS A 28 24.94 -1.51 1.44
N VAL A 29 25.90 -1.06 0.62
CA VAL A 29 26.01 -1.36 -0.81
C VAL A 29 27.30 -2.13 -1.05
N GLU A 30 27.24 -3.24 -1.78
CA GLU A 30 28.45 -3.99 -2.16
C GLU A 30 29.28 -3.19 -3.17
N GLU A 31 30.61 -3.21 -3.05
CA GLU A 31 31.53 -2.37 -3.85
C GLU A 31 31.38 -2.58 -5.37
N GLU A 32 30.84 -3.71 -5.82
CA GLU A 32 30.59 -4.01 -7.24
C GLU A 32 29.33 -3.34 -7.81
N GLU A 33 28.44 -2.82 -6.97
CA GLU A 33 27.19 -2.18 -7.42
C GLU A 33 27.27 -0.64 -7.51
N GLU A 34 28.43 -0.04 -7.23
CA GLU A 34 28.63 1.42 -7.19
C GLU A 34 28.29 2.15 -8.51
N GLU A 35 28.22 1.46 -9.65
CA GLU A 35 27.88 2.08 -10.93
C GLU A 35 26.38 2.41 -11.11
N LYS A 36 25.51 2.06 -10.15
CA LYS A 36 24.05 2.20 -10.31
C LYS A 36 23.37 3.00 -9.20
N ASP A 37 23.89 4.16 -8.83
CA ASP A 37 23.27 5.06 -7.85
C ASP A 37 21.74 5.28 -8.06
N ASP A 38 21.28 5.30 -9.32
CA ASP A 38 19.87 5.46 -9.68
C ASP A 38 19.02 4.17 -9.66
N ALA A 39 19.60 3.02 -9.32
CA ALA A 39 18.88 1.76 -9.24
C ALA A 39 17.83 1.82 -8.13
N VAL A 40 16.60 1.51 -8.50
CA VAL A 40 15.49 1.40 -7.55
C VAL A 40 15.64 0.11 -6.75
N VAL A 41 15.89 0.25 -5.44
CA VAL A 41 16.00 -0.87 -4.49
C VAL A 41 14.63 -1.26 -3.95
N SER A 42 13.80 -0.26 -3.64
CA SER A 42 12.40 -0.46 -3.27
C SER A 42 11.52 0.39 -4.18
N PRO A 43 10.60 -0.20 -4.96
CA PRO A 43 9.78 0.55 -5.90
C PRO A 43 8.60 1.28 -5.24
N GLY A 44 8.41 1.18 -3.93
CA GLY A 44 7.23 1.68 -3.24
C GLY A 44 6.10 0.66 -3.22
N GLY A 45 4.94 1.03 -3.73
CA GLY A 45 3.73 0.21 -3.70
C GLY A 45 2.72 0.62 -2.63
N SER A 46 2.78 1.88 -2.17
CA SER A 46 1.76 2.44 -1.27
C SER A 46 0.38 2.31 -1.90
N VAL A 47 -0.62 1.93 -1.11
CA VAL A 47 -1.97 1.61 -1.58
C VAL A 47 -3.00 1.85 -0.48
N ILE A 48 -4.19 2.29 -0.87
CA ILE A 48 -5.37 2.38 0.01
C ILE A 48 -6.42 1.40 -0.49
N VAL A 49 -6.93 0.55 0.40
CA VAL A 49 -7.89 -0.52 0.08
C VAL A 49 -9.11 -0.42 0.97
N SER A 50 -10.30 -0.61 0.41
CA SER A 50 -11.57 -0.61 1.12
C SER A 50 -11.80 -1.92 1.90
N PRO A 51 -12.71 -1.95 2.88
CA PRO A 51 -13.13 -3.18 3.58
C PRO A 51 -13.59 -4.32 2.67
N ARG A 52 -14.00 -4.02 1.43
CA ARG A 52 -14.43 -5.01 0.43
C ARG A 52 -13.27 -5.53 -0.42
N GLY A 53 -12.05 -5.06 -0.16
CA GLY A 53 -10.87 -5.40 -0.94
C GLY A 53 -10.68 -4.57 -2.22
N GLU A 54 -11.50 -3.54 -2.43
CA GLU A 54 -11.40 -2.66 -3.59
C GLU A 54 -10.22 -1.71 -3.40
N ILE A 55 -9.38 -1.55 -4.42
CA ILE A 55 -8.28 -0.58 -4.38
C ILE A 55 -8.88 0.81 -4.61
N MET A 56 -8.78 1.67 -3.59
CA MET A 56 -9.27 3.04 -3.64
C MET A 56 -8.23 3.97 -4.25
N GLU A 57 -6.95 3.78 -3.91
CA GLU A 57 -5.82 4.53 -4.48
C GLU A 57 -4.56 3.67 -4.55
N GLY A 58 -3.73 3.88 -5.59
CA GLY A 58 -2.52 3.09 -5.83
C GLY A 58 -2.80 1.72 -6.50
N PRO A 59 -1.91 0.71 -6.33
CA PRO A 59 -0.58 0.82 -5.75
C PRO A 59 0.31 1.75 -6.58
N ARG A 60 0.99 2.70 -5.94
CA ARG A 60 1.93 3.60 -6.62
C ARG A 60 3.33 3.04 -6.53
N TYR A 61 3.86 2.68 -7.69
CA TYR A 61 5.25 2.35 -7.87
C TYR A 61 5.95 3.49 -8.59
N HIS A 62 7.25 3.63 -8.34
CA HIS A 62 8.17 4.59 -8.97
C HIS A 62 7.95 6.03 -8.49
N GLY A 63 8.89 6.52 -7.69
CA GLY A 63 8.91 7.88 -7.17
C GLY A 63 8.13 8.05 -5.88
N GLU A 64 8.32 9.22 -5.28
CA GLU A 64 7.59 9.67 -4.10
C GLU A 64 6.16 10.09 -4.48
N TYR A 65 5.20 9.77 -3.62
CA TYR A 65 3.79 10.09 -3.87
C TYR A 65 3.03 10.31 -2.57
N VAL A 66 2.02 11.18 -2.64
CA VAL A 66 1.00 11.33 -1.59
C VAL A 66 -0.30 10.74 -2.10
N LEU A 67 -0.80 9.70 -1.42
CA LEU A 67 -2.11 9.13 -1.70
C LEU A 67 -3.14 9.76 -0.78
N SER A 68 -4.28 10.15 -1.33
CA SER A 68 -5.39 10.74 -0.60
C SER A 68 -6.70 10.20 -1.16
N THR A 69 -7.64 9.85 -0.28
CA THR A 69 -8.98 9.42 -0.66
C THR A 69 -9.95 9.72 0.48
N ASP A 70 -11.23 9.89 0.14
CA ASP A 70 -12.29 10.11 1.13
C ASP A 70 -12.82 8.78 1.65
N LEU A 71 -12.79 8.60 2.98
CA LEU A 71 -13.27 7.38 3.62
C LEU A 71 -14.75 7.50 3.98
N GLY A 72 -15.61 6.80 3.25
CA GLY A 72 -17.02 6.65 3.60
C GLY A 72 -17.20 5.70 4.78
N MET A 73 -17.29 6.22 6.01
CA MET A 73 -17.42 5.41 7.24
C MET A 73 -18.68 4.53 7.31
N TYR A 74 -19.72 4.84 6.52
CA TYR A 74 -20.95 4.05 6.46
C TYR A 74 -20.74 2.61 5.94
N VAL A 75 -19.63 2.34 5.25
CA VAL A 75 -19.33 1.02 4.67
C VAL A 75 -18.86 0.00 5.70
N ILE A 76 -18.31 0.43 6.84
CA ILE A 76 -17.77 -0.49 7.87
C ILE A 76 -18.90 -1.14 8.69
N ILE A 77 -20.09 -0.54 8.74
CA ILE A 77 -21.23 -1.05 9.50
C ILE A 77 -22.02 -2.03 8.62
N HIS A 78 -21.50 -3.23 8.40
CA HIS A 78 -22.27 -4.31 7.78
C HIS A 78 -22.98 -5.12 8.88
N PHE A 79 -24.24 -4.78 9.16
CA PHE A 79 -25.14 -5.75 9.79
C PHE A 79 -25.31 -6.88 8.78
N GLY A 80 -24.80 -8.08 9.10
CA GLY A 80 -25.06 -9.25 8.28
C GLY A 80 -26.57 -9.38 8.06
N ASN A 81 -26.98 -9.42 6.79
CA ASN A 81 -28.36 -9.74 6.42
C ASN A 81 -28.66 -11.19 6.80
N TYR A 82 -28.90 -11.44 8.09
CA TYR A 82 -29.50 -12.67 8.63
C TYR A 82 -31.02 -12.53 8.78
N LEU A 83 -31.63 -11.51 8.18
CA LEU A 83 -33.06 -11.25 8.21
C LEU A 83 -33.60 -11.20 6.77
N ASN A 84 -33.69 -12.36 6.10
CA ASN A 84 -34.63 -12.63 5.00
C ASN A 84 -34.52 -14.11 4.56
N ASP A 85 -34.50 -15.02 5.52
CA ASP A 85 -34.65 -16.46 5.27
C ASP A 85 -35.73 -17.04 6.21
N HIS A 86 -36.92 -16.44 6.16
CA HIS A 86 -38.19 -16.98 6.65
C HIS A 86 -39.34 -16.45 5.81
#